data_AF-A0A5B0QQC2-F1
#
_entry.id   AF-A0A5B0QQC2-F1
#
_cell.length_a   1.000
_cell.length_b   1.000
_cell.length_c   1.000
_cell.angle_alpha   90.00
_cell.angle_beta   90.00
_cell.angle_gamma   90.00
#
_symmetry.space_group_name_H-M   'P 1'
#
loop_
_entity.id
_entity.type
_entity.pdbx_description
1 polymer ?
#
loop_
_entity_poly.entity_id
_entity_poly.type
_entity_poly.pdbx_seq_one_letter_code
_entity_poly.pdbx_strand_id
1 'polypeptide(L)'
;MGLIGLTTTATSASGRQEPLASGTAVKSNSKARSKGKKPKRSNLPEGLEKAIEDTSKYRAQILKSKDRRKKKRLKLERRRVRIEESDALVRRVQAEAEQARLRISCMKDLKEAGFGDEDISNFLRQQFNQVPQLNSDTESSDDEDSE
;
A
#
# COMPACT_ATOMS: atom_id res chain seq x y z
N MET A 1 -49.07 0.59 6.67
CA MET A 1 -48.45 -0.50 5.88
C MET A 1 -47.10 0.01 5.39
N GLY A 2 -45.91 -0.36 5.86
CA GLY A 2 -45.46 -1.12 7.02
C GLY A 2 -44.01 -0.67 7.26
N LEU A 3 -43.70 -0.34 8.51
CA LEU A 3 -42.37 0.02 9.02
C LEU A 3 -41.58 -1.26 9.29
N ILE A 4 -40.35 -1.35 8.79
CA ILE A 4 -39.32 -2.30 9.26
C ILE A 4 -37.98 -1.61 8.93
N GLY A 5 -37.06 -1.28 9.83
CA GLY A 5 -36.86 -1.71 11.22
C GLY A 5 -35.36 -1.95 11.39
N LEU A 6 -34.56 -0.88 11.42
CA LEU A 6 -33.15 -0.91 11.84
C LEU A 6 -33.12 -1.21 13.34
N THR A 7 -32.47 -2.29 13.77
CA THR A 7 -32.09 -2.44 15.19
C THR A 7 -30.66 -2.95 15.32
N THR A 8 -29.85 -2.03 15.85
CA THR A 8 -28.50 -2.16 16.36
C THR A 8 -28.50 -3.05 17.59
N THR A 9 -27.56 -4.00 17.70
CA THR A 9 -27.18 -4.57 18.99
C THR A 9 -25.78 -4.08 19.37
N ALA A 10 -25.78 -3.09 20.25
CA ALA A 10 -24.64 -2.73 21.07
C ALA A 10 -24.41 -3.84 22.10
N THR A 11 -23.18 -4.33 22.22
CA THR A 11 -22.72 -5.02 23.43
C THR A 11 -21.58 -4.20 24.01
N SER A 12 -21.95 -3.47 25.05
CA SER A 12 -21.06 -2.79 25.98
C SER A 12 -20.40 -3.80 26.92
N ALA A 13 -19.07 -3.77 27.03
CA ALA A 13 -18.38 -4.27 28.21
C ALA A 13 -17.42 -3.17 28.68
N SER A 14 -17.87 -2.45 29.70
CA SER A 14 -17.14 -1.47 30.49
C SER A 14 -16.16 -2.20 31.42
N GLY A 15 -14.96 -1.67 31.59
CA GLY A 15 -14.01 -2.18 32.58
C GLY A 15 -12.61 -1.60 32.48
N ARG A 16 -12.46 -0.28 32.67
CA ARG A 16 -11.19 0.34 33.05
C ARG A 16 -11.21 0.57 34.56
N GLN A 17 -10.28 -0.02 35.29
CA GLN A 17 -9.69 0.51 36.53
C GLN A 17 -8.36 -0.23 36.82
N GLU A 18 -7.25 0.46 36.57
CA GLU A 18 -6.01 0.40 37.37
C GLU A 18 -6.19 1.44 38.52
N PRO A 19 -5.37 1.52 39.60
CA PRO A 19 -4.04 0.92 39.79
C PRO A 19 -3.80 0.31 41.20
N LEU A 20 -2.70 -0.42 41.39
CA LEU A 20 -1.87 -0.27 42.59
C LEU A 20 -0.43 -0.73 42.30
N ALA A 21 0.47 0.24 42.35
CA ALA A 21 1.90 0.05 42.27
C ALA A 21 2.41 -0.70 43.51
N SER A 22 3.20 -1.76 43.30
CA SER A 22 4.31 -2.06 44.21
C SER A 22 5.55 -2.23 43.34
N GLY A 23 6.38 -1.18 43.34
CA GLY A 23 7.63 -1.18 42.64
C GLY A 23 8.59 -2.22 43.22
N THR A 24 9.31 -2.89 42.34
CA THR A 24 10.74 -3.10 42.57
C THR A 24 11.44 -2.81 41.25
N ALA A 25 11.96 -1.58 41.16
CA ALA A 25 13.00 -1.28 40.20
C ALA A 25 14.22 -2.13 40.57
N VAL A 26 14.61 -3.07 39.70
CA VAL A 26 15.99 -3.56 39.68
C VAL A 26 16.52 -3.38 38.27
N LYS A 27 17.15 -2.22 38.09
CA LYS A 27 18.03 -1.93 36.98
C LYS A 27 19.33 -2.69 37.24
N SER A 28 19.67 -3.66 36.40
CA SER A 28 21.06 -4.06 36.25
C SER A 28 21.31 -4.48 34.80
N ASN A 29 21.75 -3.49 34.04
CA ASN A 29 22.52 -3.68 32.83
C ASN A 29 23.78 -4.47 33.18
N SER A 30 23.92 -5.69 32.67
CA SER A 30 25.22 -6.33 32.57
C SER A 30 25.31 -7.07 31.24
N LYS A 31 25.97 -6.39 30.31
CA LYS A 31 26.46 -6.85 29.02
C LYS A 31 27.42 -8.03 29.24
N ALA A 32 26.90 -9.25 29.39
CA ALA A 32 27.70 -10.46 29.44
C ALA A 32 27.80 -11.04 28.03
N ARG A 33 28.95 -10.82 27.36
CA ARG A 33 29.37 -11.63 26.21
C ARG A 33 29.54 -13.08 26.69
N SER A 34 28.48 -13.88 26.67
CA SER A 34 28.59 -15.30 26.91
C SER A 34 29.30 -15.93 25.71
N LYS A 35 30.58 -16.26 25.87
CA LYS A 35 31.26 -17.16 24.95
C LYS A 35 30.41 -18.43 24.83
N GLY A 36 30.01 -18.75 23.61
CA GLY A 36 29.07 -19.82 23.29
C GLY A 36 29.47 -21.13 23.95
N LYS A 37 28.71 -21.54 24.98
CA LYS A 37 28.79 -22.90 25.50
C LYS A 37 28.27 -23.83 24.41
N LYS A 38 29.02 -24.88 24.07
CA LYS A 38 28.55 -25.94 23.19
C LYS A 38 27.21 -26.47 23.74
N PRO A 39 26.19 -26.69 22.89
CA PRO A 39 24.90 -27.16 23.36
C PRO A 39 25.10 -28.45 24.15
N LYS A 40 24.57 -28.49 25.38
CA LYS A 40 24.52 -29.73 26.16
C LYS A 40 23.73 -30.74 25.32
N ARG A 41 24.33 -31.89 25.01
CA ARG A 41 23.60 -33.03 24.43
C ARG A 41 22.40 -33.28 25.32
N SER A 42 21.20 -33.26 24.74
CA SER A 42 20.00 -33.42 25.54
C SER A 42 20.06 -34.81 26.20
N ASN A 43 19.59 -34.95 27.44
CA ASN A 43 19.52 -36.26 28.10
C ASN A 43 18.38 -37.13 27.51
N LEU A 44 18.01 -36.89 26.25
CA LEU A 44 16.94 -37.58 25.55
C LEU A 44 17.51 -38.81 24.84
N PRO A 45 16.74 -39.91 24.76
CA PRO A 45 17.03 -41.01 23.87
C PRO A 45 17.28 -40.50 22.43
N GLU A 46 18.31 -41.03 21.76
CA GLU A 46 18.77 -40.56 20.44
C GLU A 46 17.64 -40.46 19.40
N GLY A 47 16.71 -41.42 19.41
CA GLY A 47 15.54 -41.40 18.54
C GLY A 47 14.60 -40.20 18.79
N LEU A 48 14.44 -39.78 20.05
CA LEU A 48 13.62 -38.62 20.41
C LEU A 48 14.33 -37.31 20.07
N GLU A 49 15.64 -37.21 20.31
CA GLU A 49 16.42 -36.03 19.92
C GLU A 49 16.36 -35.80 18.41
N LYS A 50 16.58 -36.86 17.62
CA LYS A 50 16.47 -36.80 16.16
C LYS A 50 15.06 -36.44 15.69
N ALA A 51 14.01 -37.01 16.28
CA ALA A 51 12.63 -36.67 15.91
C ALA A 51 12.29 -35.19 16.17
N ILE A 52 12.78 -34.63 17.28
CA ILE A 52 12.60 -33.21 17.60
C ILE A 52 13.35 -32.31 16.61
N GLU A 53 14.60 -32.65 16.30
CA GLU A 53 15.38 -31.92 15.30
C GLU A 53 14.73 -31.95 13.92
N ASP A 54 14.32 -33.13 13.45
CA ASP A 54 13.72 -33.32 12.13
C ASP A 54 12.41 -32.54 12.02
N THR A 55 11.57 -32.58 13.06
CA THR A 55 10.32 -31.80 13.11
C THR A 55 10.60 -30.30 13.13
N SER A 56 11.64 -29.87 13.84
CA SER A 56 12.02 -28.45 13.92
C SER A 56 12.58 -27.94 12.59
N LYS A 57 13.44 -28.73 11.93
CA LYS A 57 13.95 -28.45 10.57
C LYS A 57 12.81 -28.37 9.56
N TYR A 58 11.87 -29.32 9.61
CA TYR A 58 10.69 -29.31 8.74
C TYR A 58 9.85 -28.04 8.92
N ARG A 59 9.51 -27.67 10.16
CA ARG A 59 8.75 -26.44 10.45
C ARG A 59 9.47 -25.20 9.93
N ALA A 60 10.78 -25.09 10.16
CA ALA A 60 11.59 -23.98 9.66
C ALA A 60 11.59 -23.90 8.13
N GLN A 61 11.68 -25.04 7.44
CA GLN A 61 11.63 -25.09 5.98
C GLN A 61 10.27 -24.68 5.41
N ILE A 62 9.18 -25.10 6.05
CA ILE A 62 7.82 -24.69 5.67
C ILE A 62 7.65 -23.18 5.85
N LEU A 63 8.13 -22.62 6.96
CA LEU A 63 8.03 -21.18 7.21
C LEU A 63 8.80 -20.38 6.16
N LYS A 64 10.07 -20.72 5.91
CA LYS A 64 10.88 -20.10 4.84
C LYS A 64 10.20 -20.19 3.47
N SER A 65 9.56 -21.31 3.18
CA SER A 65 8.84 -21.51 1.92
C SER A 65 7.56 -20.67 1.83
N LYS A 66 6.85 -20.46 2.94
CA LYS A 66 5.70 -19.54 3.02
C LYS A 66 6.15 -18.10 2.85
N ASP A 67 7.21 -17.68 3.52
CA ASP A 67 7.74 -16.31 3.44
C ASP A 67 8.23 -15.98 2.04
N ARG A 68 8.94 -16.91 1.39
CA ARG A 68 9.36 -16.75 0.00
C ARG A 68 8.17 -16.58 -0.95
N ARG A 69 7.08 -17.33 -0.74
CA ARG A 69 5.85 -17.19 -1.53
C ARG A 69 5.17 -15.84 -1.26
N LYS A 70 5.07 -15.41 -0.01
CA LYS A 70 4.50 -14.12 0.38
C LYS A 70 5.28 -12.96 -0.23
N LYS A 71 6.62 -12.98 -0.15
CA LYS A 71 7.51 -11.97 -0.74
C LYS A 71 7.35 -11.90 -2.27
N LYS A 72 7.28 -13.06 -2.95
CA LYS A 72 7.01 -13.10 -4.40
C LYS A 72 5.64 -12.50 -4.74
N ARG A 73 4.59 -12.85 -4.00
CA ARG A 73 3.25 -12.30 -4.20
C ARG A 73 3.24 -10.78 -4.02
N LEU A 74 3.82 -10.28 -2.94
CA LEU A 74 3.89 -8.84 -2.67
C LEU A 74 4.67 -8.09 -3.76
N LYS A 75 5.77 -8.66 -4.25
CA LYS A 75 6.55 -8.08 -5.35
C LYS A 75 5.75 -7.99 -6.65
N LEU A 76 4.94 -9.02 -6.95
CA LEU A 76 4.07 -9.00 -8.13
C LEU A 76 2.95 -7.97 -7.98
N GLU A 77 2.34 -7.88 -6.80
CA GLU A 77 1.28 -6.89 -6.54
C GLU A 77 1.79 -5.45 -6.67
N ARG A 78 2.94 -5.14 -6.04
CA ARG A 78 3.59 -3.83 -6.19
C ARG A 78 3.95 -3.51 -7.64
N ARG A 79 4.27 -4.52 -8.45
CA ARG A 79 4.54 -4.31 -9.88
C ARG A 79 3.25 -4.06 -10.64
N ARG A 80 2.17 -4.77 -10.31
CA ARG A 80 0.85 -4.58 -10.93
C ARG A 80 0.34 -3.16 -10.71
N VAL A 81 0.36 -2.70 -9.47
CA VAL A 81 -0.08 -1.33 -9.11
C VAL A 81 0.69 -0.27 -9.89
N ARG A 82 2.03 -0.37 -9.92
CA ARG A 82 2.86 0.58 -10.69
C ARG A 82 2.56 0.60 -12.19
N ILE A 83 2.23 -0.57 -12.78
CA ILE A 83 1.84 -0.63 -14.18
C ILE A 83 0.50 0.10 -14.37
N GLU A 84 -0.48 -0.18 -13.52
CA GLU A 84 -1.80 0.46 -13.58
C GLU A 84 -1.74 1.98 -13.40
N GLU A 85 -0.91 2.47 -12.47
CA GLU A 85 -0.61 3.89 -12.29
C GLU A 85 0.01 4.50 -13.54
N SER A 86 1.03 3.84 -14.11
CA SER A 86 1.67 4.32 -15.34
C SER A 86 0.71 4.33 -16.52
N ASP A 87 -0.16 3.33 -16.65
CA ASP A 87 -1.17 3.25 -17.71
C ASP A 87 -2.24 4.34 -17.54
N ALA A 88 -2.59 4.71 -16.31
CA ALA A 88 -3.49 5.84 -16.04
C ALA A 88 -2.86 7.17 -16.45
N LEU A 89 -1.57 7.38 -16.12
CA LEU A 89 -0.82 8.57 -16.54
C LEU A 89 -0.70 8.67 -18.06
N VAL A 90 -0.37 7.57 -18.74
CA VAL A 90 -0.30 7.54 -20.21
C VAL A 90 -1.65 7.89 -20.83
N ARG A 91 -2.75 7.32 -20.33
CA ARG A 91 -4.10 7.65 -20.81
C ARG A 91 -4.43 9.13 -20.62
N ARG A 92 -4.08 9.72 -19.47
CA ARG A 92 -4.29 11.15 -19.21
C ARG A 92 -3.49 12.02 -20.18
N VAL A 93 -2.20 11.76 -20.31
CA VAL A 93 -1.32 12.51 -21.22
C VAL A 93 -1.78 12.37 -22.67
N GLN A 94 -2.23 11.18 -23.07
CA GLN A 94 -2.77 10.95 -24.40
C GLN A 94 -4.06 11.76 -24.63
N ALA A 95 -4.98 11.77 -23.68
CA ALA A 95 -6.21 12.57 -23.76
C ALA A 95 -5.91 14.08 -23.86
N GLU A 96 -4.97 14.58 -23.05
CA GLU A 96 -4.52 15.98 -23.11
C GLU A 96 -3.89 16.31 -24.48
N ALA A 97 -3.06 15.41 -25.02
CA ALA A 97 -2.44 15.57 -26.33
C ALA A 97 -3.46 15.54 -27.47
N GLU A 98 -4.47 14.66 -27.40
CA GLU A 98 -5.56 14.59 -28.38
C GLU A 98 -6.41 15.87 -28.34
N GLN A 99 -6.73 16.38 -27.14
CA GLN A 99 -7.44 17.66 -27.00
C GLN A 99 -6.62 18.83 -27.60
N ALA A 100 -5.31 18.86 -27.37
CA ALA A 100 -4.44 19.88 -27.95
C ALA A 100 -4.41 19.78 -29.49
N ARG A 101 -4.35 18.57 -30.06
CA ARG A 101 -4.43 18.35 -31.51
C ARG A 101 -5.74 18.86 -32.10
N LEU A 102 -6.87 18.57 -31.46
CA LEU A 102 -8.18 19.06 -31.87
C LEU A 102 -8.23 20.59 -31.85
N ARG A 103 -7.71 21.21 -30.77
CA ARG A 103 -7.63 22.68 -30.65
C ARG A 103 -6.79 23.30 -31.78
N ILE A 104 -5.63 22.70 -32.09
CA ILE A 104 -4.75 23.18 -33.17
C ILE A 104 -5.42 23.03 -34.54
N SER A 105 -6.10 21.90 -34.80
CA SER A 105 -6.82 21.68 -36.06
C SER A 105 -7.91 22.73 -36.24
N CYS A 106 -8.77 22.91 -35.24
CA CYS A 106 -9.85 23.88 -35.27
C CYS A 106 -9.33 25.32 -35.45
N MET A 107 -8.24 25.68 -34.77
CA MET A 107 -7.60 26.99 -34.96
C MET A 107 -7.12 27.20 -36.41
N LYS A 108 -6.54 26.17 -37.04
CA LYS A 108 -6.11 26.23 -38.45
C LYS A 108 -7.29 26.42 -39.39
N ASP A 109 -8.36 25.66 -39.20
CA ASP A 109 -9.56 25.73 -40.05
C ASP A 109 -10.21 27.12 -39.96
N LEU A 110 -10.28 27.70 -38.76
CA LEU A 110 -10.81 29.06 -38.58
C LEU A 110 -9.89 30.12 -39.19
N LYS A 111 -8.57 29.94 -39.12
CA LYS A 111 -7.62 30.82 -39.80
C LYS A 111 -7.77 30.77 -41.31
N GLU A 112 -7.94 29.57 -41.87
CA GLU A 112 -8.16 29.38 -43.31
C GLU A 112 -9.48 30.00 -43.78
N ALA A 113 -10.51 29.97 -42.93
CA ALA A 113 -11.79 30.64 -43.18
C ALA A 113 -11.75 32.18 -43.04
N GLY A 114 -10.61 32.75 -42.64
CA GLY A 114 -10.41 34.21 -42.57
C GLY A 114 -10.82 34.88 -41.25
N PHE A 115 -11.04 34.12 -40.18
CA PHE A 115 -11.37 34.70 -38.87
C PHE A 115 -10.15 35.41 -38.23
N GLY A 116 -10.43 36.50 -37.51
CA GLY A 116 -9.43 37.25 -36.75
C GLY A 116 -8.95 36.50 -35.51
N ASP A 117 -7.73 36.80 -35.04
CA ASP A 117 -7.13 36.13 -33.86
C ASP A 117 -7.97 36.28 -32.59
N GLU A 118 -8.59 37.44 -32.39
CA GLU A 118 -9.40 37.72 -31.21
C GLU A 118 -10.68 36.86 -31.17
N ASP A 119 -11.35 36.73 -32.32
CA ASP A 119 -12.57 35.92 -32.46
C ASP A 119 -12.26 34.43 -32.26
N ILE A 120 -11.15 33.96 -32.84
CA ILE A 120 -10.68 32.57 -32.69
C ILE A 120 -10.33 32.28 -31.22
N SER A 121 -9.63 33.19 -30.55
CA SER A 121 -9.26 33.05 -29.14
C SER A 121 -10.49 32.93 -28.24
N ASN A 122 -11.46 33.82 -28.43
CA ASN A 122 -12.73 33.81 -27.69
C ASN A 122 -13.53 32.52 -27.95
N PHE A 123 -13.60 32.07 -29.20
CA PHE A 123 -14.26 30.81 -29.56
C PHE A 123 -13.59 29.60 -28.90
N LEU A 124 -12.27 29.44 -29.04
CA LEU A 124 -11.54 28.30 -28.45
C LEU A 124 -11.64 28.27 -26.93
N ARG A 125 -11.63 29.45 -26.28
CA ARG A 125 -11.83 29.57 -24.83
C ARG A 125 -13.21 29.05 -24.41
N GLN A 126 -14.27 29.38 -25.16
CA GLN A 126 -15.62 28.93 -24.87
C GLN A 126 -15.82 27.42 -25.10
N GLN A 127 -15.17 26.86 -26.13
CA GLN A 127 -15.32 25.44 -26.49
C GLN A 127 -14.46 24.49 -25.66
N PHE A 128 -13.22 24.87 -25.32
CA PHE A 128 -12.24 23.92 -24.77
C PHE A 128 -11.93 24.12 -23.27
N ASN A 129 -12.30 25.24 -22.64
CA ASN A 129 -12.00 25.48 -21.21
C ASN A 129 -13.10 24.98 -20.25
N GLN A 130 -14.11 24.26 -20.74
CA GLN A 130 -15.12 23.62 -19.90
C GLN A 130 -14.69 22.20 -19.53
N VAL A 131 -13.70 22.06 -18.64
CA VAL A 131 -13.32 20.75 -18.07
C VAL A 131 -13.77 20.68 -16.61
N PRO A 132 -14.62 19.71 -16.23
CA PRO A 132 -14.89 19.43 -14.81
C PRO A 132 -13.58 19.03 -14.12
N GLN A 133 -13.12 19.83 -13.16
CA GLN A 133 -11.92 19.56 -12.38
C GLN A 133 -12.20 18.40 -11.41
N LEU A 134 -11.78 17.19 -11.77
CA LEU A 134 -11.67 16.07 -10.84
C LEU A 134 -10.35 16.22 -10.08
N ASN A 135 -10.42 16.80 -8.89
CA ASN A 135 -9.32 16.84 -7.93
C ASN A 135 -8.95 15.40 -7.56
N SER A 136 -7.77 14.94 -7.95
CA SER A 136 -7.18 13.71 -7.44
C SER A 136 -5.91 14.08 -6.67
N ASP A 137 -6.10 14.63 -5.48
CA ASP A 137 -5.08 14.66 -4.44
C ASP A 137 -4.91 13.23 -3.93
N THR A 138 -4.00 12.50 -4.55
CA THR A 138 -3.53 11.22 -4.01
C THR A 138 -2.07 11.43 -3.63
N GLU A 139 -1.87 11.95 -2.42
CA GLU A 139 -0.57 12.01 -1.78
C GLU A 139 -0.03 10.59 -1.64
N SER A 140 0.94 10.26 -2.49
CA SER A 140 1.71 9.02 -2.45
C SER A 140 2.59 9.05 -1.20
N SER A 141 2.08 8.53 -0.08
CA SER A 141 2.87 8.27 1.13
C SER A 141 3.84 7.13 0.85
N ASP A 142 5.09 7.49 0.57
CA ASP A 142 6.23 6.59 0.41
C ASP A 142 6.69 6.13 1.82
N ASP A 143 6.17 4.99 2.28
CA ASP A 143 6.67 4.35 3.50
C ASP A 143 7.97 3.59 3.18
N GLU A 144 9.09 4.26 3.45
CA GLU A 144 10.44 3.72 3.53
C GLU A 144 10.54 2.67 4.65
N ASP A 145 10.38 1.39 4.29
CA ASP A 145 10.59 0.28 5.23
C ASP A 145 12.10 -0.06 5.26
N SER A 146 12.79 0.56 6.23
CA SER A 146 14.19 0.30 6.56
C SER A 146 14.37 -1.03 7.31
N GLU A 147 15.42 -1.76 6.91
CA GLU A 147 16.07 -2.97 7.49
C GLU A 147 15.45 -4.36 7.27
#